data_AF-A0A9P5SKB9-F1
#
_entry.id   AF-A0A9P5SKB9-F1
#
_cell.length_a   1.000
_cell.length_b   1.000
_cell.length_c   1.000
_cell.angle_alpha   90.00
_cell.angle_beta   90.00
_cell.angle_gamma   90.00
#
_symmetry.space_group_name_H-M   'P 1'
#
loop_
_entity.id
_entity.type
_entity.pdbx_description
1 polymer ?
#
loop_
_entity_poly.entity_id
_entity_poly.type
_entity_poly.pdbx_seq_one_letter_code
_entity_poly.pdbx_strand_id
1 'polypeptide(L)'
;NFENYIKGEITSRQLSDILGNGIFVADGAVWRFHRKTAANIFTTRLYRDLVQGAFKSSANNLCSVLNHRCLGEAVDLQSLFLRLTLDAFGKLTFGLEFNALVTEGPNEFGDAFDFLTSEADLRVTNSLWPLTDQILF
;
A
#
# COMPACT_ATOMS: atom_id res chain seq x y z
N ASN A 1 8.85 -28.28 -0.96
CA ASN A 1 9.02 -28.10 -2.42
C ASN A 1 8.60 -26.67 -2.81
N PHE A 2 9.38 -25.66 -2.40
CA PHE A 2 9.02 -24.23 -2.59
C PHE A 2 9.38 -23.73 -3.99
N GLU A 3 10.38 -24.34 -4.61
CA GLU A 3 10.85 -23.98 -5.96
C GLU A 3 9.82 -24.30 -7.05
N ASN A 4 8.84 -25.17 -6.75
CA ASN A 4 7.74 -25.49 -7.65
C ASN A 4 6.54 -24.53 -7.55
N TYR A 5 6.52 -23.58 -6.61
CA TYR A 5 5.41 -22.64 -6.40
C TYR A 5 5.91 -21.20 -6.42
N ILE A 6 6.33 -20.76 -7.61
CA ILE A 6 6.79 -19.40 -7.87
C ILE A 6 5.62 -18.48 -8.19
N LYS A 7 5.80 -17.15 -8.05
CA LYS A 7 4.81 -16.16 -8.52
C LYS A 7 4.73 -16.14 -10.04
N GLY A 8 5.87 -16.36 -10.69
CA GLY A 8 5.98 -16.53 -12.12
C GLY A 8 5.95 -15.22 -12.91
N GLU A 9 6.24 -15.34 -14.20
CA GLU A 9 6.44 -14.19 -15.09
C GLU A 9 5.20 -13.35 -15.31
N ILE A 10 4.00 -13.93 -15.23
CA ILE A 10 2.73 -13.21 -15.44
C ILE A 10 2.56 -12.18 -14.32
N THR A 11 2.55 -12.65 -13.07
CA THR A 11 2.48 -11.80 -11.88
C THR A 11 3.63 -10.79 -11.85
N SER A 12 4.84 -11.24 -12.22
CA SER A 12 6.02 -10.37 -12.25
C SER A 12 5.82 -9.18 -13.20
N ARG A 13 5.40 -9.45 -14.45
CA ARG A 13 5.18 -8.42 -15.47
C ARG A 13 4.02 -7.48 -15.13
N GLN A 14 2.96 -7.98 -14.51
CA GLN A 14 1.79 -7.16 -14.17
C GLN A 14 2.11 -6.14 -13.07
N LEU A 15 2.93 -6.53 -12.09
CA LEU A 15 3.20 -5.73 -10.89
C LEU A 15 4.53 -4.98 -10.90
N SER A 16 5.43 -5.26 -11.85
CA SER A 16 6.79 -4.69 -11.87
C SER A 16 6.82 -3.17 -11.97
N ASP A 17 5.84 -2.55 -12.62
CA ASP A 17 5.81 -1.09 -12.81
C ASP A 17 5.56 -0.34 -11.50
N ILE A 18 4.87 -0.97 -10.54
CA ILE A 18 4.49 -0.36 -9.26
C ILE A 18 5.41 -0.86 -8.14
N LEU A 19 5.68 -2.17 -8.11
CA LEU A 19 6.40 -2.83 -7.02
C LEU A 19 7.87 -3.14 -7.34
N GLY A 20 8.31 -2.82 -8.56
CA GLY A 20 9.65 -3.12 -9.05
C GLY A 20 9.96 -4.62 -9.05
N ASN A 21 11.24 -4.96 -8.95
CA ASN A 21 11.72 -6.35 -8.88
C ASN A 21 11.97 -6.82 -7.44
N GLY A 22 11.20 -6.28 -6.49
CA GLY A 22 11.41 -6.47 -5.05
C GLY A 22 10.77 -7.75 -4.49
N ILE A 23 10.62 -7.80 -3.16
CA ILE A 23 10.12 -8.97 -2.40
C ILE A 23 8.73 -9.45 -2.86
N PHE A 24 7.89 -8.58 -3.41
CA PHE A 24 6.54 -8.92 -3.85
C PHE A 24 6.50 -9.53 -5.26
N VAL A 25 7.51 -9.26 -6.08
CA VAL A 25 7.52 -9.60 -7.52
C VAL A 25 8.54 -10.68 -7.82
N ALA A 26 9.73 -10.60 -7.23
CA ALA A 26 10.82 -11.53 -7.48
C ALA A 26 10.52 -12.95 -6.97
N ASP A 27 11.20 -13.92 -7.56
CA ASP A 27 11.26 -15.32 -7.13
C ASP A 27 12.72 -15.75 -6.83
N GLY A 28 12.90 -16.97 -6.34
CA GLY A 28 14.22 -17.60 -6.17
C GLY A 28 15.17 -16.83 -5.24
N ALA A 29 16.43 -16.72 -5.66
CA ALA A 29 17.50 -16.13 -4.84
C ALA A 29 17.27 -14.63 -4.55
N VAL A 30 16.74 -13.87 -5.51
CA VAL A 30 16.44 -12.44 -5.36
C VAL A 30 15.38 -12.25 -4.28
N TRP A 31 14.29 -13.02 -4.35
CA TRP A 31 13.27 -13.00 -3.30
C TRP A 31 13.84 -13.36 -1.93
N ARG A 32 14.65 -14.43 -1.84
CA ARG A 32 15.29 -14.85 -0.58
C ARG A 32 16.16 -13.73 0.01
N PHE A 33 16.91 -13.03 -0.83
CA PHE A 33 17.72 -11.90 -0.42
C PHE A 33 16.86 -10.76 0.14
N HIS A 34 15.88 -10.27 -0.62
CA HIS A 34 15.01 -9.18 -0.15
C HIS A 34 14.23 -9.56 1.11
N ARG A 35 13.71 -10.80 1.19
CA ARG A 35 13.01 -11.30 2.37
C ARG A 35 13.90 -11.36 3.59
N LYS A 36 15.13 -11.87 3.45
CA LYS A 36 16.08 -11.94 4.56
C LYS A 36 16.43 -10.54 5.07
N THR A 37 16.63 -9.59 4.16
CA THR A 37 16.91 -8.19 4.51
C THR A 37 15.70 -7.55 5.21
N ALA A 38 14.50 -7.64 4.63
CA ALA A 38 13.29 -7.03 5.18
C ALA A 38 12.88 -7.65 6.53
N ALA A 39 13.04 -8.96 6.72
CA ALA A 39 12.71 -9.63 7.97
C ALA A 39 13.50 -9.09 9.18
N ASN A 40 14.71 -8.57 8.94
CA ASN A 40 15.52 -7.94 9.99
C ASN A 40 15.07 -6.52 10.34
N ILE A 41 14.28 -5.88 9.48
CA ILE A 41 13.67 -4.57 9.74
C ILE A 41 12.49 -4.75 10.70
N PHE A 42 11.59 -5.70 10.40
CA PHE A 42 10.38 -5.96 11.19
C PHE A 42 10.65 -6.78 12.46
N THR A 43 11.43 -6.21 13.39
CA THR A 43 11.62 -6.80 14.72
C THR A 43 10.47 -6.46 15.67
N THR A 44 10.24 -7.28 16.70
CA THR A 44 9.26 -7.00 17.75
C THR A 44 9.50 -5.64 18.44
N ARG A 45 10.76 -5.20 18.51
CA ARG A 45 11.12 -3.90 19.05
C ARG A 45 10.65 -2.77 18.13
N LEU A 46 10.95 -2.85 16.84
CA LEU A 46 10.50 -1.85 15.85
C LEU A 46 8.97 -1.79 15.80
N TYR A 47 8.29 -2.93 15.89
CA TYR A 47 6.84 -2.99 15.97
C TYR A 47 6.31 -2.21 17.18
N ARG A 48 6.85 -2.46 18.38
CA ARG A 48 6.42 -1.77 19.60
C ARG A 48 6.70 -0.27 19.54
N ASP A 49 7.89 0.11 19.09
CA ASP A 49 8.36 1.49 19.17
C ASP A 49 7.74 2.37 18.07
N LEU A 50 7.60 1.86 16.85
CA LEU A 50 7.10 2.63 15.70
C LEU A 50 5.64 2.36 15.39
N VAL A 51 5.18 1.10 15.37
CA VAL A 51 3.80 0.78 14.98
C VAL A 51 2.84 1.27 16.05
N GLN A 52 3.16 1.09 17.33
CA GLN A 52 2.28 1.59 18.39
C GLN A 52 2.16 3.12 18.37
N GLY A 53 3.25 3.85 18.13
CA GLY A 53 3.26 5.31 18.07
C GLY A 53 2.55 5.87 16.83
N ALA A 54 2.97 5.41 15.64
CA ALA A 54 2.42 5.86 14.37
C ALA A 54 0.93 5.49 14.23
N PHE A 55 0.56 4.27 14.60
CA PHE A 55 -0.83 3.83 14.53
C PHE A 55 -1.71 4.54 15.57
N LYS A 56 -1.23 4.74 16.81
CA LYS A 56 -1.99 5.49 17.82
C LYS A 56 -2.24 6.93 17.40
N SER A 57 -1.24 7.60 16.83
CA SER A 57 -1.38 8.96 16.30
C SER A 57 -2.44 9.01 15.21
N SER A 58 -2.37 8.10 14.24
CA SER A 58 -3.30 8.08 13.11
C SER A 58 -4.72 7.68 13.54
N ALA A 59 -4.85 6.76 14.50
CA ALA A 59 -6.13 6.37 15.10
C ALA A 59 -6.78 7.52 15.88
N ASN A 60 -6.00 8.33 16.59
CA ASN A 60 -6.52 9.53 17.24
C ASN A 60 -7.07 10.54 16.22
N ASN A 61 -6.38 10.72 15.09
CA ASN A 61 -6.88 11.57 14.00
C ASN A 61 -8.21 11.05 13.45
N LEU A 62 -8.33 9.73 13.24
CA LEU A 62 -9.59 9.11 12.82
C LEU A 62 -10.71 9.36 13.83
N CYS A 63 -10.45 9.17 15.13
CA CYS A 63 -11.43 9.47 16.18
C CYS A 63 -11.90 10.94 16.13
N SER A 64 -10.97 11.88 15.93
CA SER A 64 -11.32 13.30 15.76
C SER A 64 -12.21 13.54 14.55
N VAL A 65 -11.86 12.97 13.38
CA VAL A 65 -12.67 13.08 12.16
C VAL A 65 -14.07 12.51 12.37
N LEU A 66 -14.17 11.33 12.99
CA LEU A 66 -15.46 10.70 13.29
C LEU A 66 -16.28 11.54 14.26
N ASN A 67 -15.68 12.09 15.32
CA ASN A 67 -16.39 12.95 16.26
C ASN A 67 -16.99 14.20 15.60
N HIS A 68 -16.32 14.75 14.57
CA HIS A 68 -16.85 15.86 13.80
C HIS A 68 -17.95 15.44 12.80
N ARG A 69 -17.84 14.25 12.20
CA ARG A 69 -18.78 13.74 11.17
C ARG A 69 -20.01 13.04 11.74
N CYS A 70 -19.94 12.50 12.96
CA CYS A 70 -21.03 11.80 13.65
C CYS A 70 -22.20 12.72 14.08
N LEU A 71 -22.26 13.96 13.58
CA LEU A 71 -23.38 14.89 13.76
C LEU A 71 -24.56 14.59 12.80
N GLY A 72 -24.74 13.32 12.40
CA GLY A 72 -25.86 12.85 11.60
C GLY A 72 -25.56 12.56 10.12
N GLU A 73 -24.30 12.66 9.68
CA GLU A 73 -23.90 12.35 8.30
C GLU A 73 -23.51 10.87 8.14
N ALA A 74 -23.79 10.32 6.96
CA ALA A 74 -23.26 9.01 6.59
C ALA A 74 -21.74 9.10 6.38
N VAL A 75 -21.01 8.11 6.89
CA VAL A 75 -19.54 8.08 6.84
C VAL A 75 -19.08 6.87 6.05
N ASP A 76 -18.21 7.09 5.06
CA ASP A 76 -17.52 6.03 4.35
C ASP A 76 -16.31 5.53 5.16
N LEU A 77 -16.52 4.44 5.90
CA LEU A 77 -15.46 3.82 6.70
C LEU A 77 -14.36 3.18 5.84
N GLN A 78 -14.65 2.75 4.61
CA GLN A 78 -13.64 2.16 3.73
C GLN A 78 -12.60 3.21 3.36
N SER A 79 -13.06 4.39 2.91
CA SER A 79 -12.19 5.53 2.60
C SER A 79 -11.38 5.98 3.81
N LEU A 80 -12.02 6.09 4.98
CA LEU A 80 -11.33 6.48 6.22
C LEU A 80 -10.28 5.46 6.67
N PHE A 81 -10.56 4.15 6.54
CA PHE A 81 -9.56 3.14 6.88
C PHE A 81 -8.40 3.09 5.89
N LEU A 82 -8.63 3.33 4.60
CA LEU A 82 -7.56 3.44 3.62
C LEU A 82 -6.64 4.63 3.93
N ARG A 83 -7.22 5.78 4.26
CA ARG A 83 -6.46 6.98 4.70
C ARG A 83 -5.68 6.73 5.99
N LEU A 84 -6.30 6.04 6.96
CA LEU A 84 -5.65 5.64 8.22
C LEU A 84 -4.42 4.76 7.97
N THR A 85 -4.56 3.71 7.15
CA THR A 85 -3.45 2.78 6.91
C THR A 85 -2.36 3.43 6.08
N LEU A 86 -2.70 4.34 5.16
CA LEU A 86 -1.74 5.13 4.40
C LEU A 86 -0.91 6.05 5.31
N ASP A 87 -1.55 6.83 6.19
CA ASP A 87 -0.85 7.71 7.14
C ASP A 87 0.05 6.91 8.09
N ALA A 88 -0.46 5.79 8.63
CA ALA A 88 0.31 4.93 9.51
C ALA A 88 1.50 4.29 8.78
N PHE A 89 1.31 3.85 7.53
CA PHE A 89 2.37 3.26 6.71
C PHE A 89 3.44 4.30 6.37
N GLY A 90 3.08 5.46 5.83
CA GLY A 90 4.02 6.52 5.47
C GLY A 90 4.90 6.95 6.64
N LYS A 91 4.29 7.10 7.81
CA LYS A 91 5.01 7.46 9.04
C LYS A 91 5.92 6.35 9.52
N LEU A 92 5.47 5.10 9.45
CA LEU A 92 6.23 3.92 9.86
C LEU A 92 7.43 3.64 8.95
N THR A 93 7.26 3.73 7.63
CA THR A 93 8.26 3.27 6.64
C THR A 93 9.16 4.38 6.14
N PHE A 94 8.62 5.58 5.96
CA PHE A 94 9.34 6.71 5.36
C PHE A 94 9.53 7.87 6.33
N GLY A 95 8.90 7.83 7.51
CA GLY A 95 8.86 8.98 8.42
C GLY A 95 8.08 10.16 7.86
N LEU A 96 7.23 9.93 6.86
CA LEU A 96 6.45 10.97 6.18
C LEU A 96 5.03 11.04 6.74
N GLU A 97 4.47 12.24 6.82
CA GLU A 97 3.07 12.46 7.19
C GLU A 97 2.28 12.85 5.93
N PHE A 98 1.53 11.90 5.36
CA PHE A 98 0.69 12.14 4.19
C PHE A 98 -0.60 12.92 4.52
N ASN A 99 -0.98 12.96 5.80
CA ASN A 99 -2.14 13.69 6.31
C ASN A 99 -3.45 13.33 5.59
N ALA A 100 -3.58 12.09 5.12
CA ALA A 100 -4.71 11.60 4.35
C ALA A 100 -6.03 11.64 5.12
N LEU A 101 -5.99 11.51 6.45
CA LEU A 101 -7.17 11.62 7.31
C LEU A 101 -7.65 13.05 7.54
N VAL A 102 -6.73 14.02 7.61
CA VAL A 102 -7.04 15.40 8.05
C VAL A 102 -7.20 16.38 6.91
N THR A 103 -6.59 16.10 5.74
CA THR A 103 -6.75 16.95 4.56
C THR A 103 -8.13 16.72 3.95
N GLU A 104 -8.91 17.80 3.86
CA GLU A 104 -10.13 17.83 3.07
C GLU A 104 -9.77 17.96 1.58
N GLY A 105 -10.32 17.08 0.73
CA GLY A 105 -10.04 17.05 -0.71
C GLY A 105 -9.15 15.88 -1.17
N PRO A 106 -8.60 15.95 -2.39
CA PRO A 106 -7.77 14.90 -2.98
C PRO A 106 -6.45 14.71 -2.22
N ASN A 107 -6.02 13.46 -2.08
CA ASN A 107 -4.71 13.12 -1.52
C ASN A 107 -3.83 12.68 -2.69
N GLU A 108 -2.95 13.57 -3.18
CA GLU A 108 -2.17 13.32 -4.39
C GLU A 108 -1.45 11.97 -4.40
N PHE A 109 -0.86 11.56 -3.28
CA PHE A 109 -0.21 10.25 -3.16
C PHE A 109 -1.21 9.10 -3.19
N GLY A 110 -2.28 9.19 -2.38
CA GLY A 110 -3.32 8.17 -2.29
C GLY A 110 -4.04 7.98 -3.62
N ASP A 111 -4.42 9.07 -4.28
CA ASP A 111 -5.10 9.07 -5.57
C ASP A 111 -4.21 8.47 -6.67
N ALA A 112 -2.91 8.84 -6.69
CA ALA A 112 -1.95 8.25 -7.62
C ALA A 112 -1.70 6.76 -7.33
N PHE A 113 -1.65 6.36 -6.06
CA PHE A 113 -1.47 4.97 -5.66
C PHE A 113 -2.69 4.10 -6.00
N ASP A 114 -3.90 4.60 -5.75
CA ASP A 114 -5.16 3.94 -6.09
C ASP A 114 -5.29 3.77 -7.61
N PHE A 115 -4.94 4.81 -8.37
CA PHE A 115 -4.89 4.75 -9.83
C PHE A 115 -3.96 3.63 -10.31
N LEU A 116 -2.69 3.66 -9.90
CA LEU A 116 -1.72 2.64 -10.30
C LEU A 116 -2.17 1.23 -9.90
N THR A 117 -2.66 1.07 -8.67
CA THR A 117 -3.12 -0.25 -8.19
C THR A 117 -4.31 -0.75 -9.01
N SER A 118 -5.24 0.14 -9.38
CA SER A 118 -6.37 -0.21 -10.24
C SER A 118 -5.93 -0.64 -11.64
N GLU A 119 -4.94 0.02 -12.22
CA GLU A 119 -4.37 -0.37 -13.52
C GLU A 119 -3.68 -1.73 -13.42
N ALA A 120 -2.91 -1.99 -12.36
CA ALA A 120 -2.30 -3.31 -12.15
C ALA A 120 -3.35 -4.43 -12.00
N ASP A 121 -4.46 -4.17 -11.31
CA ASP A 121 -5.57 -5.11 -11.19
C ASP A 121 -6.25 -5.38 -12.54
N LEU A 122 -6.41 -4.36 -13.39
CA LEU A 122 -6.94 -4.53 -14.75
C LEU A 122 -6.06 -5.47 -15.58
N ARG A 123 -4.74 -5.41 -15.44
CA ARG A 123 -3.81 -6.32 -16.15
C ARG A 123 -4.01 -7.79 -15.81
N VAL A 124 -4.57 -8.10 -14.63
CA VAL A 124 -4.89 -9.48 -14.21
C VAL A 124 -6.03 -10.05 -15.04
N THR A 125 -7.03 -9.22 -15.36
CA THR A 125 -8.22 -9.65 -16.11
C THR A 125 -8.09 -9.43 -17.61
N ASN A 126 -7.24 -8.49 -18.05
CA ASN A 126 -6.98 -8.17 -19.44
C ASN A 126 -5.63 -8.74 -19.91
N SER A 127 -5.63 -9.89 -20.59
CA SER A 127 -4.38 -10.46 -21.13
C SER A 127 -3.75 -9.64 -22.27
N LEU A 128 -4.50 -8.71 -22.89
CA LEU A 128 -4.02 -7.80 -23.93
C LEU A 128 -3.54 -6.46 -23.36
N TRP A 129 -3.36 -6.37 -22.03
CA TRP A 129 -2.91 -5.16 -21.36
C TRP A 129 -1.67 -4.49 -21.98
N PRO A 130 -0.65 -5.20 -22.52
CA PRO A 130 0.50 -4.53 -23.11
C PRO A 130 0.16 -3.67 -24.34
N LEU A 131 -0.97 -3.97 -25.01
CA LEU A 131 -1.48 -3.17 -26.13
C LEU A 131 -2.45 -2.10 -25.67
N THR A 132 -3.30 -2.39 -24.68
CA THR A 132 -4.28 -1.40 -24.20
C THR A 132 -3.59 -0.25 -23.46
N ASP A 133 -2.55 -0.54 -22.68
CA ASP A 133 -1.77 0.49 -21.96
C ASP A 133 -1.10 1.46 -22.97
N GLN A 134 -0.67 0.98 -24.14
CA GLN A 134 -0.05 1.82 -25.19
C GLN A 134 -1.03 2.74 -25.95
N ILE A 135 -2.33 2.46 -25.84
CA ILE A 135 -3.37 3.24 -26.54
C ILE A 135 -4.01 4.26 -25.57
N LEU A 136 -4.01 3.94 -24.28
CA LEU A 136 -4.61 4.76 -23.23
C LEU A 136 -3.66 5.80 -22.63
N PHE A 137 -2.34 5.64 -22.83
CA PHE A 137 -1.27 6.54 -22.38
C PHE A 137 -0.34 6.93 -23.53
#